data_AF-A0A3R6DLI0-F1
#
_entry.id   AF-A0A3R6DLI0-F1
#
_cell.length_a   1.000
_cell.length_b   1.000
_cell.length_c   1.000
_cell.angle_alpha   90.00
_cell.angle_beta   90.00
_cell.angle_gamma   90.00
#
_symmetry.space_group_name_H-M   'P 1'
#
loop_
_entity.id
_entity.type
_entity.pdbx_description
1 polymer ?
#
loop_
_entity_poly.entity_id
_entity_poly.type
_entity_poly.pdbx_seq_one_letter_code
_entity_poly.pdbx_strand_id
1 'polypeptide(L)'
;MIADKIKLLREASHLTQTELAKKLNITRSSVNAWEMGISVPSTTYLIELALLFHVSTDFLLGLEQNNTIDISTLSEREAILVYELVDYFTSQKKDVVD
;
A
#
# COMPACT_ATOMS: atom_id res chain seq x y z
N MET A 1 -0.01 -1.76 12.22
CA MET A 1 -0.61 -0.44 12.53
C MET A 1 -0.44 0.48 11.33
N ILE A 2 -1.15 1.62 11.25
CA ILE A 2 -1.05 2.55 10.10
C ILE A 2 0.39 3.01 9.83
N ALA A 3 1.19 3.22 10.88
CA ALA A 3 2.62 3.54 10.77
C ALA A 3 3.39 2.52 9.93
N ASP A 4 3.19 1.22 10.20
CA ASP A 4 3.83 0.12 9.46
C ASP A 4 3.38 0.09 8.00
N LYS A 5 2.09 0.37 7.74
CA LYS A 5 1.51 0.39 6.39
C LYS A 5 2.08 1.52 5.55
N ILE A 6 2.22 2.73 6.12
CA ILE A 6 2.82 3.88 5.43
C ILE A 6 4.28 3.57 5.06
N LYS A 7 5.06 3.06 6.02
CA LYS A 7 6.46 2.71 5.79
C LYS A 7 6.59 1.63 4.71
N LEU A 8 5.78 0.58 4.79
CA LEU A 8 5.77 -0.52 3.81
C LEU A 8 5.47 -0.02 2.40
N LEU A 9 4.42 0.79 2.21
CA LEU A 9 4.04 1.32 0.90
C LEU A 9 5.10 2.27 0.35
N ARG A 10 5.68 3.12 1.21
CA ARG A 10 6.79 4.01 0.83
C ARG A 10 7.99 3.21 0.30
N GLU A 11 8.40 2.17 1.01
CA GLU A 11 9.55 1.34 0.65
C GLU A 11 9.28 0.50 -0.60
N ALA A 12 8.07 -0.07 -0.73
CA ALA A 12 7.62 -0.77 -1.93
C ALA A 12 7.58 0.14 -3.16
N SER A 13 7.34 1.44 -2.97
CA SER A 13 7.37 2.45 -4.02
C SER A 13 8.77 3.02 -4.28
N HIS A 14 9.82 2.48 -3.64
CA HIS A 14 11.20 2.95 -3.72
C HIS A 14 11.39 4.44 -3.36
N LEU A 15 10.54 4.96 -2.47
CA LEU A 15 10.61 6.36 -2.04
C LEU A 15 11.40 6.49 -0.73
N THR A 16 12.21 7.54 -0.63
CA THR A 16 12.71 8.04 0.65
C THR A 16 11.60 8.80 1.39
N GLN A 17 11.74 8.98 2.71
CA GLN A 17 10.80 9.82 3.49
C GLN A 17 10.72 11.25 2.94
N THR A 18 11.83 11.78 2.43
CA THR A 18 11.90 13.11 1.82
C THR A 18 11.11 13.18 0.51
N GLU A 19 11.17 12.14 -0.33
CA GLU A 19 10.41 12.10 -1.59
C GLU A 19 8.92 11.92 -1.37
N LEU A 20 8.52 11.09 -0.41
CA LEU A 20 7.12 10.98 0.00
C LEU A 20 6.60 12.33 0.52
N ALA A 21 7.38 13.00 1.38
CA ALA A 21 7.03 14.30 1.90
C ALA A 21 6.84 15.35 0.79
N LYS A 22 7.73 15.35 -0.22
CA LYS A 22 7.60 16.22 -1.40
C LYS A 22 6.31 15.94 -2.19
N LYS A 23 5.96 14.65 -2.40
CA LYS A 23 4.74 14.25 -3.12
C LYS A 23 3.46 14.70 -2.41
N LEU A 24 3.47 14.72 -1.08
CA LEU A 24 2.33 15.13 -0.24
C LEU A 24 2.40 16.62 0.18
N ASN A 25 3.40 17.36 -0.30
CA ASN A 25 3.64 18.76 0.07
C ASN A 25 3.71 19.00 1.61
N ILE A 26 4.41 18.12 2.32
CA ILE A 26 4.65 18.18 3.77
C ILE A 26 6.13 18.12 4.10
N THR A 27 6.46 18.19 5.39
CA THR A 27 7.85 18.05 5.84
C THR A 27 8.26 16.57 5.97
N ARG A 28 9.55 16.28 5.75
CA ARG A 28 10.12 14.95 6.05
C ARG A 28 9.85 14.52 7.50
N SER A 29 9.92 15.47 8.45
CA SER A 29 9.65 15.21 9.86
C SER A 29 8.22 14.71 10.11
N SER A 30 7.24 15.21 9.35
CA SER A 30 5.85 14.73 9.40
C SER A 30 5.76 13.26 9.00
N VAL A 31 6.37 12.89 7.86
CA VAL A 31 6.42 11.48 7.40
C VAL A 31 7.12 10.59 8.43
N ASN A 32 8.26 11.03 8.98
CA ASN A 32 8.97 10.28 10.00
C ASN A 32 8.12 10.09 11.27
N ALA A 33 7.39 11.13 11.71
CA ALA A 33 6.51 11.03 12.87
C ALA A 33 5.35 10.05 12.64
N TRP A 34 4.83 9.95 11.40
CA TRP A 34 3.84 8.93 11.04
C TRP A 34 4.42 7.51 11.07
N GLU A 35 5.59 7.30 10.45
CA GLU A 35 6.24 5.98 10.38
C GLU A 35 6.75 5.48 11.73
N MET A 36 7.05 6.40 12.67
CA MET A 36 7.41 6.07 14.06
C MET A 36 6.20 5.91 14.98
N GLY A 37 4.97 6.14 14.50
CA GLY A 37 3.76 6.10 15.32
C GLY A 37 3.65 7.23 16.35
N ILE A 38 4.47 8.29 16.23
CA ILE A 38 4.44 9.46 17.11
C ILE A 38 3.19 10.31 16.85
N SER A 39 2.74 10.36 15.59
CA SER A 39 1.52 11.04 15.16
C SER A 39 0.84 10.25 14.07
N VAL A 40 -0.41 10.61 13.77
CA VAL A 40 -1.25 9.93 12.77
C VAL A 40 -1.56 10.94 11.65
N PRO A 41 -1.62 10.52 10.37
CA PRO A 41 -2.06 11.41 9.30
C PRO A 41 -3.49 11.91 9.58
N SER A 42 -3.76 13.16 9.23
CA SER A 42 -5.14 13.65 9.20
C SER A 42 -5.93 12.93 8.11
N THR A 43 -7.27 13.02 8.14
CA THR A 43 -8.13 12.44 7.09
C THR A 43 -7.73 12.90 5.69
N THR A 44 -7.33 14.15 5.51
CA THR A 44 -6.84 14.68 4.23
C THR A 44 -5.64 13.88 3.73
N TYR A 45 -4.60 13.72 4.55
CA TYR A 45 -3.41 12.98 4.16
C TYR A 45 -3.64 11.48 4.06
N LEU A 46 -4.58 10.93 4.81
CA LEU A 46 -5.00 9.54 4.66
C LEU A 46 -5.56 9.28 3.26
N ILE A 47 -6.40 10.19 2.74
CA ILE A 47 -6.94 10.11 1.37
C ILE A 47 -5.81 10.28 0.34
N GLU A 48 -4.91 11.24 0.53
CA GLU A 48 -3.79 11.45 -0.40
C GLU A 48 -2.85 10.23 -0.44
N LEU A 49 -2.56 9.61 0.71
CA LEU A 49 -1.76 8.38 0.80
C LEU A 49 -2.45 7.22 0.08
N ALA A 50 -3.76 7.08 0.27
CA ALA A 50 -4.57 6.03 -0.39
C ALA A 50 -4.50 6.18 -1.92
N LEU A 51 -4.70 7.41 -2.43
CA LEU A 51 -4.61 7.69 -3.86
C LEU A 51 -3.18 7.53 -4.40
N LEU A 52 -2.16 8.01 -3.67
CA LEU A 52 -0.76 7.93 -4.09
C LEU A 52 -0.27 6.49 -4.21
N PHE A 53 -0.70 5.62 -3.31
CA PHE A 53 -0.27 4.22 -3.27
C PHE A 53 -1.27 3.25 -3.88
N HIS A 54 -2.36 3.75 -4.47
CA HIS A 54 -3.41 2.93 -5.10
C HIS A 54 -3.98 1.86 -4.15
N VAL A 55 -4.27 2.26 -2.90
CA VAL A 55 -4.87 1.40 -1.88
C VAL A 55 -6.11 2.05 -1.27
N SER A 56 -6.95 1.27 -0.61
CA SER A 56 -8.07 1.79 0.19
C SER A 56 -7.56 2.48 1.47
N THR A 57 -8.36 3.40 2.02
CA THR A 57 -8.13 3.92 3.38
C THR A 57 -8.27 2.81 4.43
N ASP A 58 -9.09 1.80 4.15
CA ASP A 58 -9.32 0.66 5.02
C ASP A 58 -8.06 -0.20 5.14
N PHE A 59 -7.32 -0.40 4.05
CA PHE A 59 -6.01 -1.05 4.08
C PHE A 59 -5.00 -0.29 4.94
N LEU A 60 -4.94 1.04 4.79
CA LEU A 60 -4.06 1.90 5.58
C LEU A 60 -4.40 1.86 7.08
N LEU A 61 -5.69 1.85 7.40
CA LEU A 61 -6.20 1.78 8.77
C LEU A 61 -6.17 0.36 9.35
N GLY A 62 -5.88 -0.66 8.53
CA GLY A 62 -5.87 -2.06 8.95
C GLY A 62 -7.25 -2.65 9.18
N LEU A 63 -8.28 -2.11 8.49
CA LEU A 63 -9.66 -2.59 8.52
C LEU A 63 -9.91 -3.72 7.51
N GLU A 64 -9.09 -3.81 6.45
CA GLU A 64 -9.18 -4.88 5.45
C GLU A 64 -8.24 -6.06 5.76
N GLN A 65 -8.80 -7.28 5.79
CA GLN A 65 -8.05 -8.55 5.73
C GLN A 65 -7.78 -9.03 4.28
N ASN A 66 -8.25 -8.30 3.27
CA ASN A 66 -8.12 -8.67 1.87
C ASN A 66 -7.35 -7.58 1.10
N ASN A 67 -6.21 -7.95 0.49
CA ASN A 67 -5.47 -7.06 -0.40
C ASN A 67 -6.10 -7.07 -1.79
N THR A 68 -6.43 -5.89 -2.34
CA THR A 68 -6.86 -5.74 -3.72
C THR A 68 -5.72 -5.23 -4.59
N ILE A 69 -5.67 -5.67 -5.85
CA ILE A 69 -4.76 -5.12 -6.87
C ILE A 69 -5.61 -4.29 -7.83
N ASP A 70 -5.31 -3.00 -7.95
CA ASP A 70 -5.93 -2.16 -8.98
C ASP A 70 -5.36 -2.54 -10.35
N ILE A 71 -6.20 -3.11 -11.19
CA ILE A 71 -5.88 -3.54 -12.55
C ILE A 71 -6.58 -2.68 -13.61
N SER A 72 -7.17 -1.54 -13.22
CA SER A 72 -7.96 -0.68 -14.10
C SER A 72 -7.18 -0.10 -15.27
N THR A 73 -5.85 0.00 -15.15
CA THR A 73 -4.96 0.49 -16.21
C THR A 73 -4.35 -0.61 -17.07
N LEU A 74 -4.64 -1.89 -16.78
CA LEU A 74 -4.10 -3.03 -17.51
C LEU A 74 -4.97 -3.36 -18.73
N SER A 75 -4.33 -3.83 -19.80
CA SER A 75 -5.04 -4.51 -20.88
C SER A 75 -5.61 -5.84 -20.39
N GLU A 76 -6.60 -6.38 -21.11
CA GLU A 76 -7.19 -7.69 -20.78
C GLU A 76 -6.14 -8.79 -20.62
N ARG A 77 -5.11 -8.80 -21.49
CA ARG A 77 -4.04 -9.80 -21.43
C ARG A 77 -3.17 -9.65 -20.18
N GLU A 78 -2.84 -8.41 -19.79
CA GLU A 78 -2.05 -8.15 -18.59
C GLU A 78 -2.83 -8.49 -17.31
N ALA A 79 -4.13 -8.20 -17.29
CA ALA A 79 -5.01 -8.59 -16.19
C ALA A 79 -5.08 -10.12 -16.03
N ILE A 80 -5.17 -10.87 -17.14
CA ILE A 80 -5.15 -12.34 -17.12
C ILE A 80 -3.85 -12.87 -16.53
N LEU A 81 -2.69 -12.31 -16.90
CA LEU A 81 -1.41 -12.73 -16.34
C LEU A 81 -1.32 -12.51 -14.82
N VAL A 82 -1.84 -11.38 -14.34
CA VAL A 82 -1.91 -11.10 -12.89
C VAL A 82 -2.82 -12.12 -12.20
N TYR A 83 -3.96 -12.45 -12.80
CA TYR A 83 -4.87 -13.47 -12.27
C TYR A 83 -4.20 -14.86 -12.19
N GLU A 84 -3.55 -15.31 -13.27
CA GLU A 84 -2.83 -16.58 -13.32
C GLU A 84 -1.71 -16.65 -12.26
N LEU A 85 -1.01 -15.55 -12.05
CA LEU A 85 0.06 -15.47 -11.05
C LEU A 85 -0.48 -15.59 -9.62
N VAL A 86 -1.59 -14.89 -9.32
CA VAL A 86 -2.26 -14.99 -8.02
C VAL A 86 -2.73 -16.42 -7.79
N ASP A 87 -3.38 -17.03 -8.79
CA ASP A 87 -3.90 -18.40 -8.70
C ASP A 87 -2.78 -19.42 -8.49
N TYR A 88 -1.66 -19.27 -9.19
CA TYR A 88 -0.45 -20.07 -9.00
C TYR A 88 0.04 -20.02 -7.55
N PHE A 89 0.18 -18.82 -6.97
CA PHE A 89 0.65 -18.69 -5.58
C PHE A 89 -0.34 -19.20 -4.54
N THR A 90 -1.65 -19.12 -4.82
CA THR A 90 -2.67 -19.65 -3.91
C THR A 90 -2.81 -21.17 -4.00
N SER A 91 -2.58 -21.75 -5.17
CA SER A 91 -2.62 -23.19 -5.39
C SER A 91 -1.46 -23.90 -4.70
N GLN A 92 -0.24 -23.33 -4.78
CA GLN A 92 0.95 -23.88 -4.10
C GLN A 92 0.84 -23.88 -2.57
N LYS A 93 0.04 -22.97 -1.98
CA LYS A 93 -0.19 -22.94 -0.52
C LYS A 93 -1.09 -24.05 -0.01
N LYS A 94 -1.90 -24.68 -0.86
CA LYS A 94 -2.74 -25.82 -0.47
C LYS A 94 -1.94 -27.13 -0.33
N ASP A 95 -0.87 -27.29 -1.10
CA ASP A 95 -0.07 -28.53 -1.12
C ASP A 95 0.95 -28.64 0.03
N VAL A 96 1.11 -27.60 0.86
CA VAL A 96 2.05 -27.58 2.02
C VAL A 96 1.32 -27.79 3.34
N VAL A 97 -0.01 -27.91 3.32
CA VAL A 97 -0.85 -28.16 4.50
C VAL A 97 -1.57 -29.50 4.34
N ASP A 98 -0.77 -30.56 4.24
CA ASP A 98 -1.15 -31.95 4.53
C ASP A 98 0.04 -32.65 5.22
#